data_AF-A0A0M3QW83-F1
#
_entry.id   AF-A0A0M3QW83-F1
#
_cell.length_a   1.000
_cell.length_b   1.000
_cell.length_c   1.000
_cell.angle_alpha   90.00
_cell.angle_beta   90.00
_cell.angle_gamma   90.00
#
_symmetry.space_group_name_H-M   'P 1'
#
loop_
_entity.id
_entity.type
_entity.pdbx_description
1 polymer ?
#
loop_
_entity_poly.entity_id
_entity_poly.type
_entity_poly.pdbx_seq_one_letter_code
_entity_poly.pdbx_strand_id
1 'polypeptide(L)'
;MMSHKWSRQETKMLLEMIIAHNPTSLALKTRLWHKVVKEMQLMGATNINVRNVDRKFRNMMRTYRDNKRRIEHAGVPYSNWEFYPMMQFITKDWRFSAADESNDKTYVEATDESNEQTYVEATDESNDERYVEATDESKEKTEVEVEVEEFDDKLLLEADEEEEEEDDDDVVCIDDDIEIKSDIDLEPTQIMEHANTADDEARDVDIDAAYGNMEELEFQRVEQLTAIRALLEQSAVLQQERNELLHKRNQLMEQYLSAKRRRN
;
A
#
# COMPACT_ATOMS: atom_id res chain seq x y z
N MET A 1 14.87 29.16 -7.23
CA MET A 1 13.98 28.77 -6.10
C MET A 1 14.83 28.04 -5.08
N MET A 2 14.86 28.48 -3.81
CA MET A 2 15.57 27.76 -2.75
C MET A 2 14.87 26.43 -2.47
N SER A 3 15.63 25.34 -2.36
CA SER A 3 15.09 24.03 -2.01
C SER A 3 14.70 24.00 -0.54
N HIS A 4 13.46 23.60 -0.22
CA HIS A 4 13.02 23.46 1.18
C HIS A 4 13.84 22.38 1.88
N LYS A 5 14.43 22.72 3.03
CA LYS A 5 15.26 21.82 3.83
C LYS A 5 14.40 21.08 4.84
N TRP A 6 14.20 19.79 4.61
CA TRP A 6 13.40 18.92 5.47
C TRP A 6 14.12 18.61 6.78
N SER A 7 13.49 18.92 7.90
CA SER A 7 13.89 18.44 9.21
C SER A 7 13.50 16.96 9.41
N ARG A 8 14.11 16.35 10.42
CA ARG A 8 13.79 14.99 10.85
C ARG A 8 12.33 14.87 11.31
N GLN A 9 11.86 15.85 12.07
CA GLN A 9 10.49 15.90 12.59
C GLN A 9 9.45 16.08 11.48
N GLU A 10 9.68 16.97 10.51
CA GLU A 10 8.80 17.12 9.35
C GLU A 10 8.75 15.85 8.50
N THR A 11 9.89 15.15 8.36
CA THR A 11 9.94 13.87 7.64
C THR A 11 9.12 12.80 8.35
N LYS A 12 9.21 12.72 9.68
CA LYS A 12 8.41 11.79 10.49
C LYS A 12 6.91 12.11 10.38
N MET A 13 6.54 13.37 10.56
CA MET A 13 5.17 13.86 10.43
C MET A 13 4.58 13.56 9.06
N LEU A 14 5.37 13.76 7.98
CA LEU A 14 4.96 13.38 6.63
C LEU A 14 4.55 11.90 6.55
N LEU A 15 5.39 10.99 7.05
CA LEU A 15 5.09 9.56 7.00
C LEU A 15 3.88 9.17 7.86
N GLU A 16 3.75 9.76 9.05
CA GLU A 16 2.60 9.51 9.94
C GLU A 16 1.27 9.93 9.27
N MET A 17 1.23 11.09 8.62
CA MET A 17 0.04 11.55 7.88
C MET A 17 -0.29 10.64 6.70
N ILE A 18 0.73 10.17 5.99
CA ILE A 18 0.59 9.23 4.88
C ILE A 18 -0.03 7.92 5.36
N ILE A 19 0.40 7.41 6.51
CA ILE A 19 -0.15 6.21 7.15
C ILE A 19 -1.60 6.45 7.59
N ALA A 20 -1.86 7.56 8.26
CA ALA A 20 -3.19 7.88 8.81
C ALA A 20 -4.27 8.04 7.73
N HIS A 21 -3.92 8.63 6.58
CA HIS A 21 -4.90 8.85 5.50
C HIS A 21 -5.05 7.67 4.54
N ASN A 22 -4.23 6.63 4.66
CA ASN A 22 -4.21 5.39 3.88
C ASN A 22 -4.95 5.49 2.51
N PRO A 23 -4.33 6.13 1.50
CA PRO A 23 -4.99 6.33 0.21
C PRO A 23 -5.16 4.99 -0.51
N THR A 24 -6.38 4.49 -0.49
CA THR A 24 -6.79 3.24 -1.15
C THR A 24 -6.60 3.27 -2.67
N SER A 25 -6.44 4.44 -3.29
CA SER A 25 -6.28 4.59 -4.74
C SER A 25 -5.20 5.60 -5.13
N LEU A 26 -4.46 5.23 -6.18
CA LEU A 26 -3.50 6.06 -6.90
C LEU A 26 -4.10 7.37 -7.43
N ALA A 27 -5.37 7.34 -7.87
CA ALA A 27 -6.07 8.53 -8.37
C ALA A 27 -6.28 9.58 -7.26
N LEU A 28 -6.24 9.17 -5.99
CA LEU A 28 -6.40 10.04 -4.84
C LEU A 28 -5.08 10.63 -4.33
N LYS A 29 -3.94 10.28 -4.95
CA LYS A 29 -2.61 10.74 -4.53
C LYS A 29 -2.49 12.26 -4.51
N THR A 30 -3.01 12.95 -5.52
CA THR A 30 -2.98 14.42 -5.57
C THR A 30 -3.81 15.02 -4.43
N ARG A 31 -5.01 14.50 -4.16
CA ARG A 31 -5.88 14.98 -3.08
C ARG A 31 -5.26 14.73 -1.71
N LEU A 32 -4.66 13.55 -1.52
CA LEU A 32 -3.88 13.22 -0.34
C LEU A 32 -2.77 14.24 -0.09
N TRP A 33 -1.97 14.58 -1.10
CA TRP A 33 -0.89 15.54 -0.90
C TRP A 33 -1.37 16.92 -0.48
N HIS A 34 -2.51 17.38 -0.99
CA HIS A 34 -3.11 18.64 -0.52
C HIS A 34 -3.53 18.55 0.95
N LYS A 35 -4.14 17.42 1.35
CA LYS A 35 -4.54 17.19 2.75
C LYS A 35 -3.34 17.14 3.69
N VAL A 36 -2.31 16.38 3.33
CA VAL A 36 -1.04 16.28 4.09
C VAL A 36 -0.39 17.65 4.24
N VAL A 37 -0.30 18.44 3.16
CA VAL A 37 0.28 19.79 3.24
C VAL A 37 -0.50 20.69 4.20
N LYS A 38 -1.85 20.66 4.13
CA LYS A 38 -2.72 21.45 5.01
C LYS A 38 -2.51 21.08 6.48
N GLU A 39 -2.46 19.78 6.79
CA GLU A 39 -2.27 19.31 8.16
C GLU A 39 -0.86 19.59 8.68
N MET A 40 0.18 19.42 7.86
CA MET A 40 1.55 19.78 8.24
C MET A 40 1.69 21.28 8.53
N GLN A 41 1.03 22.14 7.74
CA GLN A 41 0.99 23.58 7.99
C GLN A 41 0.28 23.93 9.29
N LEU A 42 -0.82 23.23 9.63
CA LEU A 42 -1.52 23.40 10.91
C LEU A 42 -0.64 22.99 12.11
N MET A 43 0.26 22.02 11.93
CA MET A 43 1.24 21.61 12.94
C MET A 43 2.49 22.51 13.00
N GLY A 44 2.49 23.64 12.29
CA GLY A 44 3.56 24.65 12.35
C GLY A 44 4.67 24.49 11.31
N ALA A 45 4.53 23.57 10.35
CA ALA A 45 5.52 23.43 9.29
C ALA A 45 5.38 24.57 8.26
N THR A 46 6.45 25.32 8.03
CA THR A 46 6.43 26.50 7.14
C THR A 46 7.03 26.18 5.77
N ASN A 47 6.60 26.90 4.73
CA ASN A 47 7.14 26.77 3.36
C ASN A 47 6.99 25.37 2.72
N ILE A 48 6.06 24.56 3.21
CA ILE A 48 5.71 23.27 2.61
C ILE A 48 4.66 23.47 1.53
N ASN A 49 4.86 22.81 0.38
CA ASN A 49 3.91 22.75 -0.72
C ASN A 49 3.78 21.31 -1.23
N VAL A 50 2.74 21.05 -2.02
CA VAL A 50 2.42 19.71 -2.57
C VAL A 50 3.58 19.11 -3.35
N ARG A 51 4.28 19.93 -4.14
CA ARG A 51 5.41 19.49 -4.97
C ARG A 51 6.61 19.07 -4.12
N ASN A 52 6.87 19.77 -3.02
CA ASN A 52 7.94 19.47 -2.07
C ASN A 52 7.66 18.15 -1.35
N VAL A 53 6.42 17.95 -0.90
CA VAL A 53 5.95 16.71 -0.25
C VAL A 53 6.10 15.51 -1.20
N ASP A 54 5.56 15.59 -2.42
CA ASP A 54 5.64 14.50 -3.39
C ASP A 54 7.10 14.18 -3.77
N ARG A 55 7.93 15.20 -3.99
CA ARG A 55 9.37 15.02 -4.26
C ARG A 55 10.08 14.35 -3.09
N LYS A 56 9.83 14.79 -1.86
CA LYS A 56 10.43 14.22 -0.66
C LYS A 56 10.04 12.75 -0.51
N PHE A 57 8.76 12.43 -0.66
CA PHE A 57 8.28 11.06 -0.57
C PHE A 57 8.88 10.15 -1.65
N ARG A 58 8.99 10.63 -2.91
CA ARG A 58 9.69 9.88 -3.97
C ARG A 58 11.15 9.60 -3.65
N ASN A 59 11.86 10.58 -3.09
CA ASN A 59 13.25 10.38 -2.66
C ASN A 59 13.33 9.33 -1.55
N MET A 60 12.41 9.34 -0.60
CA MET A 60 12.34 8.32 0.47
C MET A 60 12.01 6.94 -0.08
N MET A 61 11.09 6.82 -1.03
CA MET A 61 10.81 5.57 -1.73
C MET A 61 12.05 5.02 -2.45
N ARG A 62 12.86 5.88 -3.08
CA ARG A 62 14.12 5.48 -3.69
C ARG A 62 15.10 4.93 -2.63
N THR A 63 15.35 5.69 -1.56
CA THR A 63 16.22 5.24 -0.46
C THR A 63 15.72 3.95 0.19
N TYR A 64 14.41 3.79 0.35
CA TYR A 64 13.82 2.55 0.85
C TYR A 64 14.12 1.36 -0.06
N ARG A 65 13.88 1.49 -1.37
CA ARG A 65 14.18 0.42 -2.36
C ARG A 65 15.67 0.07 -2.37
N ASP A 66 16.55 1.06 -2.30
CA ASP A 66 18.00 0.84 -2.25
C ASP A 66 18.41 0.09 -0.97
N ASN A 67 17.88 0.50 0.17
CA ASN A 67 18.13 -0.17 1.45
C ASN A 67 17.56 -1.60 1.46
N LYS A 68 16.36 -1.81 0.90
CA LYS A 68 15.74 -3.13 0.79
C LYS A 68 16.59 -4.07 -0.06
N ARG A 69 17.06 -3.63 -1.24
CA ARG A 69 17.98 -4.41 -2.10
C ARG A 69 19.28 -4.74 -1.37
N ARG A 70 19.86 -3.80 -0.61
CA ARG A 70 21.08 -4.05 0.18
C ARG A 70 20.86 -5.11 1.27
N ILE A 71 19.72 -5.07 1.97
CA ILE A 71 19.34 -6.07 2.98
C ILE A 71 19.24 -7.45 2.34
N GLU A 72 18.51 -7.55 1.22
CA GLU A 72 18.32 -8.80 0.48
C GLU A 72 19.66 -9.39 -0.01
N HIS A 73 20.56 -8.56 -0.54
CA HIS A 73 21.87 -9.03 -1.01
C HIS A 73 22.87 -9.32 0.11
N ALA A 74 22.89 -8.53 1.18
CA ALA A 74 23.86 -8.69 2.26
C ALA A 74 23.44 -9.76 3.30
N GLY A 75 22.21 -10.27 3.23
CA GLY A 75 21.66 -11.19 4.24
C GLY A 75 21.50 -10.55 5.61
N VAL A 76 21.50 -9.21 5.69
CA VAL A 76 21.33 -8.48 6.96
C VAL A 76 19.85 -8.40 7.27
N PRO A 77 19.39 -8.74 8.48
CA PRO A 77 17.96 -8.83 8.77
C PRO A 77 17.23 -7.47 8.83
N TYR A 78 17.93 -6.34 9.00
CA TYR A 78 17.29 -5.02 9.17
C TYR A 78 18.14 -3.83 8.70
N SER A 79 17.48 -2.70 8.41
CA SER A 79 18.13 -1.41 8.12
C SER A 79 18.25 -0.57 9.39
N ASN A 80 19.40 0.06 9.61
CA ASN A 80 19.56 1.10 10.65
C ASN A 80 18.92 2.45 10.24
N TRP A 81 18.30 2.54 9.07
CA TRP A 81 17.62 3.75 8.63
C TRP A 81 16.33 3.94 9.42
N GLU A 82 16.26 5.01 10.21
CA GLU A 82 15.17 5.27 11.17
C GLU A 82 13.75 5.26 10.58
N PHE A 83 13.61 5.58 9.30
CA PHE A 83 12.32 5.62 8.61
C PHE A 83 11.97 4.30 7.93
N TYR A 84 12.86 3.29 7.99
CA TYR A 84 12.66 2.01 7.32
C TYR A 84 11.39 1.28 7.77
N PRO A 85 11.05 1.18 9.07
CA PRO A 85 9.83 0.48 9.49
C PRO A 85 8.56 1.16 8.98
N MET A 86 8.49 2.50 9.04
CA MET A 86 7.34 3.27 8.52
C MET A 86 7.20 3.12 7.01
N MET A 87 8.32 3.20 6.27
CA MET A 87 8.32 2.99 4.82
C MET A 87 7.91 1.56 4.47
N GLN A 88 8.40 0.56 5.22
CA GLN A 88 8.03 -0.83 5.03
C GLN A 88 6.52 -1.03 5.23
N PHE A 89 5.96 -0.47 6.31
CA PHE A 89 4.52 -0.47 6.57
C PHE A 89 3.74 0.14 5.41
N ILE A 90 4.11 1.36 4.99
CA ILE A 90 3.50 2.04 3.85
C ILE A 90 3.57 1.15 2.61
N THR A 91 4.71 0.53 2.29
CA THR A 91 4.82 -0.29 1.07
C THR A 91 4.11 -1.63 1.13
N LYS A 92 3.86 -2.19 2.33
CA LYS A 92 3.14 -3.46 2.51
C LYS A 92 1.63 -3.25 2.42
N ASP A 93 1.11 -2.23 3.11
CA ASP A 93 -0.33 -1.94 3.14
C ASP A 93 -0.81 -1.23 1.88
N TRP A 94 0.05 -0.40 1.29
CA TRP A 94 -0.29 0.32 0.09
C TRP A 94 -0.12 -0.60 -1.11
N ARG A 95 -1.24 -0.94 -1.76
CA ARG A 95 -1.35 -1.74 -3.00
C ARG A 95 -0.65 -1.14 -4.23
N PHE A 96 0.44 -0.39 -4.07
CA PHE A 96 1.39 -0.07 -5.14
C PHE A 96 2.11 -1.31 -5.69
N SER A 97 2.05 -2.44 -4.98
CA SER A 97 2.85 -3.63 -5.26
C SER A 97 2.57 -4.36 -6.58
N ALA A 98 1.53 -4.00 -7.36
CA ALA A 98 1.14 -4.81 -8.52
C ALA A 98 1.29 -4.14 -9.89
N ALA A 99 1.41 -2.80 -9.97
CA ALA A 99 1.28 -2.10 -11.26
C ALA A 99 2.55 -1.38 -11.75
N ASP A 100 3.58 -1.18 -10.91
CA ASP A 100 4.76 -0.36 -11.26
C ASP A 100 6.08 -1.15 -11.32
N GLU A 101 6.08 -2.46 -11.00
CA GLU A 101 7.30 -3.29 -11.08
C GLU A 101 7.76 -3.56 -12.52
N SER A 102 6.96 -3.26 -13.55
CA SER A 102 7.33 -3.51 -14.96
C SER A 102 8.06 -2.34 -15.65
N ASN A 103 8.33 -1.23 -14.96
CA ASN A 103 8.94 -0.04 -15.57
C ASN A 103 10.32 0.32 -15.00
N ASP A 104 10.96 -0.59 -14.27
CA ASP A 104 12.36 -0.47 -13.86
C ASP A 104 13.28 -0.66 -15.08
N LYS A 105 13.31 0.36 -15.95
CA LYS A 105 14.33 0.49 -16.98
C LYS A 105 15.66 0.67 -16.27
N THR A 106 16.46 -0.40 -16.31
CA THR A 106 17.89 -0.47 -16.04
C THR A 106 18.58 0.81 -16.51
N TYR A 107 18.76 1.75 -15.59
CA TYR A 107 19.63 2.90 -15.81
C TYR A 107 21.06 2.38 -15.69
N VAL A 108 21.61 1.91 -16.81
CA VAL A 108 23.04 1.67 -16.94
C VAL A 108 23.69 3.05 -16.91
N GLU A 109 24.32 3.36 -15.78
CA GLU A 109 25.13 4.54 -15.58
C GLU A 109 26.35 4.42 -16.51
N ALA A 110 26.27 5.00 -17.70
CA ALA A 110 27.44 5.19 -18.55
C ALA A 110 28.33 6.22 -17.85
N THR A 111 29.42 5.75 -17.25
CA THR A 111 30.52 6.61 -16.83
C THR A 111 31.15 7.20 -18.08
N ASP A 112 30.87 8.48 -18.30
CA ASP A 112 31.51 9.35 -19.28
C ASP A 112 32.96 9.59 -18.85
N GLU A 113 33.85 8.67 -19.21
CA GLU A 113 35.30 8.87 -19.14
C GLU A 113 35.74 9.67 -20.36
N SER A 114 35.72 10.99 -20.19
CA SER A 114 36.39 11.92 -21.10
C SER A 114 37.59 12.55 -20.40
N ASN A 115 38.75 12.23 -20.97
CA ASN A 115 39.91 13.11 -21.15
C ASN A 115 41.01 13.10 -20.08
N GLU A 116 42.01 12.23 -20.29
CA GLU A 116 43.42 12.64 -20.11
C GLU A 116 44.30 12.01 -21.20
N GLN A 117 44.77 12.87 -22.09
CA GLN A 117 45.72 12.57 -23.15
C GLN A 117 47.04 12.06 -22.57
N THR A 118 47.47 10.85 -22.92
CA THR A 118 48.91 10.53 -22.92
C THR A 118 49.29 9.56 -24.04
N TYR A 119 50.07 10.10 -24.97
CA TYR A 119 51.10 9.49 -25.81
C TYR A 119 50.80 8.17 -26.56
N VAL A 120 50.78 8.32 -27.88
CA VAL A 120 50.83 7.27 -28.90
C VAL A 120 52.25 6.72 -28.99
N GLU A 121 52.43 5.41 -28.88
CA GLU A 121 53.53 4.71 -29.54
C GLU A 121 52.96 3.46 -30.23
N ALA A 122 53.08 3.46 -31.56
CA ALA A 122 52.59 2.42 -32.42
C ALA A 122 53.55 1.23 -32.38
N THR A 123 53.00 0.03 -32.19
CA THR A 123 53.60 -1.19 -32.74
C THR A 123 52.55 -1.94 -33.54
N ASP A 124 52.91 -2.04 -34.81
CA ASP A 124 52.38 -2.85 -35.89
C ASP A 124 52.32 -4.34 -35.54
N GLU A 125 51.70 -5.10 -36.45
CA GLU A 125 51.64 -6.57 -36.57
C GLU A 125 50.40 -7.23 -35.93
N SER A 126 49.38 -7.65 -36.69
CA SER A 126 49.34 -8.67 -37.76
C SER A 126 48.79 -9.99 -37.22
N ASN A 127 47.85 -10.59 -37.98
CA ASN A 127 47.42 -11.98 -37.90
C ASN A 127 46.59 -12.37 -36.65
N ASP A 128 45.68 -13.33 -36.64
CA ASP A 128 45.32 -14.37 -37.60
C ASP A 128 43.88 -14.81 -37.31
N GLU A 129 43.15 -15.23 -38.33
CA GLU A 129 41.84 -15.87 -38.21
C GLU A 129 41.98 -17.23 -37.53
N ARG A 130 41.16 -17.54 -36.53
CA ARG A 130 40.98 -18.94 -36.12
C ARG A 130 39.54 -19.27 -35.74
N TYR A 131 38.87 -19.84 -36.73
CA TYR A 131 37.77 -20.79 -36.59
C TYR A 131 38.15 -21.87 -35.55
N VAL A 132 37.31 -22.10 -34.53
CA VAL A 132 37.28 -23.39 -33.83
C VAL A 132 35.83 -23.80 -33.64
N GLU A 133 35.58 -24.98 -34.20
CA GLU A 133 34.35 -25.73 -34.30
C GLU A 133 34.01 -26.44 -32.98
N ALA A 134 32.76 -26.90 -32.90
CA ALA A 134 32.08 -27.47 -31.74
C ALA A 134 32.73 -28.73 -31.14
N THR A 135 32.38 -29.00 -29.88
CA THR A 135 32.33 -30.29 -29.15
C THR A 135 32.18 -29.93 -27.65
N ASP A 136 31.57 -30.67 -26.75
CA ASP A 136 30.85 -31.94 -26.75
C ASP A 136 30.00 -31.94 -25.46
N GLU A 137 29.05 -32.86 -25.41
CA GLU A 137 28.20 -33.19 -24.28
C GLU A 137 29.00 -33.53 -23.00
N SER A 138 28.57 -32.98 -21.86
CA SER A 138 28.78 -33.65 -20.58
C SER A 138 27.62 -33.37 -19.64
N LYS A 139 26.75 -34.38 -19.54
CA LYS A 139 25.73 -34.56 -18.51
C LYS A 139 26.44 -34.81 -17.18
N GLU A 140 26.51 -33.81 -16.31
CA GLU A 140 26.92 -34.01 -14.93
C GLU A 140 25.68 -34.14 -14.06
N LYS A 141 25.38 -35.39 -13.70
CA LYS A 141 24.26 -35.80 -12.86
C LYS A 141 24.76 -35.75 -11.41
N THR A 142 24.60 -34.60 -10.76
CA THR A 142 24.84 -34.47 -9.31
C THR A 142 23.67 -35.11 -8.57
N GLU A 143 23.89 -36.32 -8.07
CA GLU A 143 23.05 -36.96 -7.06
C GLU A 143 23.33 -36.28 -5.72
N VAL A 144 22.36 -35.48 -5.26
CA VAL A 144 22.35 -34.89 -3.92
C VAL A 144 21.61 -35.86 -3.02
N GLU A 145 22.35 -36.57 -2.17
CA GLU A 145 21.79 -37.29 -1.03
C GLU A 145 21.29 -36.26 -0.02
N VAL A 146 19.96 -36.13 0.07
CA VAL A 146 19.30 -35.36 1.12
C VAL A 146 19.09 -36.31 2.30
N GLU A 147 19.93 -36.16 3.32
CA GLU A 147 19.65 -36.73 4.65
C GLU A 147 18.39 -36.07 5.20
N VAL A 148 17.31 -36.84 5.26
CA VAL A 148 16.07 -36.42 5.90
C VAL A 148 16.27 -36.64 7.40
N GLU A 149 16.65 -35.58 8.12
CA GLU A 149 16.57 -35.60 9.58
C GLU A 149 15.11 -35.82 9.98
N GLU A 150 14.85 -36.93 10.66
CA GLU A 150 13.60 -37.22 11.35
C GLU A 150 13.35 -36.14 12.39
N PHE A 151 12.51 -35.16 12.06
CA PHE A 151 11.96 -34.24 13.04
C PHE A 151 10.92 -34.99 13.88
N ASP A 152 11.27 -35.24 15.13
CA ASP A 152 10.38 -35.77 16.16
C ASP A 152 9.16 -34.84 16.34
N ASP A 153 8.03 -35.25 15.75
CA ASP A 153 6.68 -34.73 16.00
C ASP A 153 6.28 -35.00 17.46
N LYS A 154 6.76 -34.15 18.38
CA LYS A 154 6.38 -34.23 19.80
C LYS A 154 6.39 -32.87 20.50
N LEU A 155 5.47 -32.00 20.11
CA LEU A 155 4.98 -30.89 20.96
C LEU A 155 3.45 -30.82 20.80
N LEU A 156 2.72 -31.65 21.54
CA LEU A 156 1.99 -31.29 22.76
C LEU A 156 1.00 -30.13 22.55
N LEU A 157 -0.21 -30.54 22.17
CA LEU A 157 -1.47 -29.84 22.38
C LEU A 157 -1.66 -29.58 23.88
N GLU A 158 -1.51 -28.33 24.30
CA GLU A 158 -2.23 -27.77 25.44
C GLU A 158 -3.11 -26.66 24.85
N ALA A 159 -4.28 -27.06 24.38
CA ALA A 159 -5.37 -26.14 24.08
C ALA A 159 -6.04 -25.85 25.43
N ASP A 160 -5.67 -24.74 26.04
CA ASP A 160 -6.49 -24.13 27.08
C ASP A 160 -7.75 -23.58 26.40
N GLU A 161 -8.88 -24.23 26.70
CA GLU A 161 -10.23 -23.71 26.51
C GLU A 161 -10.39 -22.54 27.48
N GLU A 162 -10.06 -21.32 27.05
CA GLU A 162 -10.57 -20.12 27.70
C GLU A 162 -12.01 -19.93 27.21
N GLU A 163 -12.97 -20.30 28.07
CA GLU A 163 -14.37 -19.92 27.95
C GLU A 163 -14.45 -18.38 27.99
N GLU A 164 -14.74 -17.74 26.85
CA GLU A 164 -15.15 -16.34 26.83
C GLU A 164 -16.56 -16.26 27.43
N GLU A 165 -16.63 -15.85 28.70
CA GLU A 165 -17.84 -15.37 29.35
C GLU A 165 -18.42 -14.23 28.50
N GLU A 166 -19.68 -14.40 28.05
CA GLU A 166 -20.46 -13.35 27.42
C GLU A 166 -20.72 -12.26 28.48
N ASP A 167 -19.83 -11.26 28.53
CA ASP A 167 -20.12 -10.01 29.24
C ASP A 167 -21.31 -9.36 28.53
N ASP A 168 -22.47 -9.46 29.18
CA ASP A 168 -23.67 -8.68 28.92
C ASP A 168 -23.32 -7.19 28.93
N ASP A 169 -22.96 -6.64 27.76
CA ASP A 169 -22.80 -5.20 27.56
C ASP A 169 -24.15 -4.53 27.83
N ASP A 170 -24.27 -4.01 29.05
CA ASP A 170 -25.26 -3.04 29.47
C ASP A 170 -25.47 -2.01 28.35
N VAL A 171 -26.65 -2.07 27.74
CA VAL A 171 -27.17 -1.03 26.85
C VAL A 171 -27.25 0.24 27.68
N VAL A 172 -26.18 1.04 27.64
CA VAL A 172 -26.20 2.40 28.16
C VAL A 172 -27.16 3.17 27.27
N CYS A 173 -28.41 3.29 27.72
CA CYS A 173 -29.36 4.25 27.20
C CYS A 173 -28.70 5.63 27.32
N ILE A 174 -28.16 6.13 26.21
CA ILE A 174 -27.75 7.53 26.11
C ILE A 174 -29.07 8.30 26.16
N ASP A 175 -29.35 8.91 27.31
CA ASP A 175 -30.48 9.80 27.49
C ASP A 175 -30.39 10.91 26.42
N ASP A 176 -31.38 10.93 25.52
CA ASP A 176 -31.52 11.85 24.37
C ASP A 176 -31.79 13.33 24.76
N ASP A 177 -31.50 13.73 26.00
CA ASP A 177 -31.79 15.06 26.54
C ASP A 177 -30.58 15.99 26.51
N ILE A 178 -29.87 16.05 25.38
CA ILE A 178 -28.95 17.17 25.12
C ILE A 178 -29.81 18.37 24.70
N GLU A 179 -30.28 19.13 25.68
CA GLU A 179 -30.78 20.49 25.48
C GLU A 179 -29.64 21.37 24.95
N ILE A 180 -29.51 21.45 23.62
CA ILE A 180 -28.68 22.46 22.97
C ILE A 180 -29.35 23.81 23.22
N LYS A 181 -28.87 24.52 24.25
CA LYS A 181 -29.20 25.93 24.46
C LYS A 181 -28.60 26.75 23.33
N SER A 182 -29.38 26.93 22.27
CA SER A 182 -29.09 27.88 21.19
C SER A 182 -29.41 29.30 21.67
N ASP A 183 -28.60 29.82 22.58
CA ASP A 183 -28.61 31.25 22.97
C ASP A 183 -27.83 32.06 21.92
N ILE A 184 -28.28 32.01 20.66
CA ILE A 184 -27.83 32.93 19.62
C ILE A 184 -29.05 33.74 19.19
N ASP A 185 -29.34 34.77 19.99
CA ASP A 185 -30.19 35.90 19.60
C ASP A 185 -29.48 36.70 18.49
N LEU A 186 -29.54 36.20 17.26
CA LEU A 186 -29.27 37.00 16.08
C LEU A 186 -30.59 37.59 15.60
N GLU A 187 -30.76 38.89 15.84
CA GLU A 187 -31.92 39.65 15.38
C GLU A 187 -32.11 39.49 13.85
N PRO A 188 -33.30 39.07 13.37
CA PRO A 188 -33.54 38.69 11.98
C PRO A 188 -33.70 39.86 10.99
N THR A 189 -33.23 41.07 11.30
CA THR A 189 -33.65 42.29 10.59
C THR A 189 -32.57 43.08 9.85
N GLN A 190 -31.32 42.60 9.73
CA GLN A 190 -30.26 43.36 9.03
C GLN A 190 -29.56 42.65 7.86
N ILE A 191 -30.06 41.51 7.36
CA ILE A 191 -29.43 40.81 6.21
C ILE A 191 -30.16 41.07 4.88
N MET A 192 -31.27 41.82 4.88
CA MET A 192 -32.12 41.96 3.69
C MET A 192 -31.76 43.13 2.74
N GLU A 193 -30.72 43.91 3.02
CA GLU A 193 -30.47 45.17 2.26
C GLU A 193 -29.15 45.24 1.46
N HIS A 194 -28.33 44.18 1.44
CA HIS A 194 -27.04 44.20 0.72
C HIS A 194 -26.91 43.24 -0.48
N ALA A 195 -28.01 42.61 -0.95
CA ALA A 195 -27.95 41.63 -2.04
C ALA A 195 -28.46 42.11 -3.42
N ASN A 196 -28.97 43.33 -3.56
CA ASN A 196 -29.68 43.76 -4.79
C ASN A 196 -28.93 44.76 -5.69
N THR A 197 -27.60 44.67 -5.82
CA THR A 197 -26.87 45.43 -6.84
C THR A 197 -25.60 44.71 -7.32
N ALA A 198 -25.72 43.53 -7.91
CA ALA A 198 -24.66 42.99 -8.77
C ALA A 198 -25.23 41.98 -9.78
N ASP A 199 -25.26 42.39 -11.05
CA ASP A 199 -25.27 41.57 -12.26
C ASP A 199 -26.17 40.34 -12.31
N ASP A 200 -27.40 40.54 -12.80
CA ASP A 200 -28.31 39.48 -13.26
C ASP A 200 -27.98 38.96 -14.68
N GLU A 201 -26.87 39.36 -15.30
CA GLU A 201 -26.52 38.98 -16.70
C GLU A 201 -25.52 37.83 -16.85
N ALA A 202 -25.07 37.18 -15.77
CA ALA A 202 -24.08 36.10 -15.84
C ALA A 202 -24.49 34.77 -15.15
N ARG A 203 -25.77 34.61 -14.79
CA ARG A 203 -26.26 33.42 -14.06
C ARG A 203 -26.98 32.36 -14.92
N ASP A 204 -26.85 32.40 -16.23
CA ASP A 204 -27.03 31.20 -17.08
C ASP A 204 -25.74 30.37 -17.07
N VAL A 205 -25.25 30.03 -15.87
CA VAL A 205 -24.21 29.01 -15.72
C VAL A 205 -24.91 27.68 -16.01
N ASP A 206 -24.59 27.09 -17.15
CA ASP A 206 -25.02 25.79 -17.69
C ASP A 206 -25.48 24.80 -16.61
N ILE A 207 -26.76 24.92 -16.23
CA ILE A 207 -27.43 24.00 -15.32
C ILE A 207 -27.34 22.58 -15.89
N ASP A 208 -27.38 22.46 -17.22
CA ASP A 208 -27.25 21.21 -17.97
C ASP A 208 -25.90 20.53 -17.77
N ALA A 209 -24.80 21.29 -17.64
CA ALA A 209 -23.47 20.73 -17.38
C ALA A 209 -23.34 20.20 -15.94
N ALA A 210 -24.03 20.82 -14.98
CA ALA A 210 -24.06 20.34 -13.59
C ALA A 210 -24.85 19.02 -13.45
N TYR A 211 -25.96 18.87 -14.19
CA TYR A 211 -26.73 17.62 -14.21
C TYR A 211 -25.97 16.45 -14.87
N GLY A 212 -25.24 16.70 -15.97
CA GLY A 212 -24.43 15.66 -16.63
C GLY A 212 -23.34 15.06 -15.72
N ASN A 213 -22.67 15.90 -14.93
CA ASN A 213 -21.67 15.44 -13.96
C ASN A 213 -22.28 14.62 -12.80
N MET A 214 -23.53 14.94 -12.41
CA MET A 214 -24.22 14.20 -11.35
C MET A 214 -24.59 12.79 -11.81
N GLU A 215 -25.09 12.65 -13.04
CA GLU A 215 -25.45 11.35 -13.63
C GLU A 215 -24.23 10.43 -13.80
N GLU A 216 -23.07 10.98 -14.20
CA GLU A 216 -21.82 10.21 -14.29
C GLU A 216 -21.34 9.72 -12.92
N LEU A 217 -21.45 10.55 -11.88
CA LEU A 217 -21.11 10.15 -10.51
C LEU A 217 -22.04 9.07 -9.97
N GLU A 218 -23.34 9.17 -10.26
CA GLU A 218 -24.32 8.14 -9.89
C GLU A 218 -24.02 6.82 -10.59
N PHE A 219 -23.69 6.86 -11.89
CA PHE A 219 -23.31 5.68 -12.64
C PHE A 219 -22.07 4.99 -12.05
N GLN A 220 -21.01 5.75 -11.77
CA GLN A 220 -19.80 5.22 -11.12
C GLN A 220 -20.10 4.60 -9.74
N ARG A 221 -21.01 5.21 -8.97
CA ARG A 221 -21.43 4.68 -7.68
C ARG A 221 -22.19 3.35 -7.82
N VAL A 222 -23.10 3.25 -8.78
CA VAL A 222 -23.84 2.01 -9.06
C VAL A 222 -22.90 0.89 -9.51
N GLU A 223 -21.93 1.21 -10.36
CA GLU A 223 -20.91 0.26 -10.79
C GLU A 223 -20.07 -0.26 -9.61
N GLN A 224 -19.60 0.64 -8.74
CA GLN A 224 -18.86 0.27 -7.52
C GLN A 224 -19.69 -0.63 -6.59
N LEU A 225 -20.97 -0.29 -6.36
CA LEU A 225 -21.87 -1.11 -5.54
C LEU A 225 -22.10 -2.49 -6.15
N THR A 226 -22.20 -2.57 -7.48
CA THR A 226 -22.33 -3.85 -8.20
C THR A 226 -21.08 -4.71 -8.04
N ALA A 227 -19.89 -4.10 -8.15
CA ALA A 227 -18.62 -4.80 -7.93
C ALA A 227 -18.48 -5.31 -6.48
N ILE A 228 -18.85 -4.49 -5.48
CA ILE A 228 -18.85 -4.91 -4.07
C ILE A 228 -19.81 -6.08 -3.84
N ARG A 229 -21.02 -6.03 -4.42
CA ARG A 229 -22.00 -7.12 -4.32
C ARG A 229 -21.46 -8.43 -4.90
N ALA A 230 -20.83 -8.39 -6.07
CA ALA A 230 -20.24 -9.58 -6.70
C ALA A 230 -19.13 -10.20 -5.82
N LEU A 231 -18.28 -9.36 -5.20
CA LEU A 231 -17.25 -9.83 -4.27
C LEU A 231 -17.83 -10.48 -3.01
N LEU A 232 -18.90 -9.90 -2.45
CA LEU A 232 -19.58 -10.48 -1.29
C LEU A 232 -20.23 -11.83 -1.63
N GLU A 233 -20.83 -11.95 -2.81
CA GLU A 233 -21.41 -13.20 -3.29
C GLU A 233 -20.35 -14.29 -3.47
N GLN A 234 -19.21 -13.95 -4.07
CA GLN A 234 -18.07 -14.86 -4.19
C GLN A 234 -17.54 -15.29 -2.82
N SER A 235 -17.43 -14.36 -1.86
CA SER A 235 -17.00 -14.67 -0.50
C SER A 235 -17.95 -15.62 0.20
N ALA A 236 -19.27 -15.47 0.00
CA ALA A 236 -20.28 -16.34 0.58
C ALA A 236 -20.18 -17.77 0.02
N VAL A 237 -19.95 -17.92 -1.29
CA VAL A 237 -19.74 -19.23 -1.93
C VAL A 237 -18.50 -19.93 -1.35
N LEU A 238 -17.37 -19.23 -1.23
CA LEU A 238 -16.15 -19.81 -0.65
C LEU A 238 -16.35 -20.22 0.81
N GLN A 239 -17.10 -19.45 1.59
CA GLN A 239 -17.43 -19.79 2.97
C GLN A 239 -18.32 -21.05 3.04
N GLN A 240 -19.27 -21.20 2.12
CA GLN A 240 -20.07 -22.41 2.01
C GLN A 240 -19.20 -23.63 1.66
N GLU A 241 -18.34 -23.53 0.66
CA GLU A 241 -17.41 -24.61 0.27
C GLU A 241 -16.50 -25.03 1.44
N ARG A 242 -15.97 -24.05 2.19
CA ARG A 242 -15.18 -24.32 3.40
C ARG A 242 -15.98 -25.11 4.43
N ASN A 243 -17.23 -24.73 4.68
CA ASN A 243 -18.10 -25.41 5.63
C ASN A 243 -18.43 -26.85 5.19
N GLU A 244 -18.67 -27.06 3.89
CA GLU A 244 -18.89 -28.39 3.33
C GLU A 244 -17.66 -29.31 3.50
N LEU A 245 -16.46 -28.78 3.28
CA LEU A 245 -15.21 -29.51 3.50
C LEU A 245 -14.99 -29.87 4.97
N LEU A 246 -15.28 -28.93 5.89
CA LEU A 246 -15.23 -29.20 7.33
C LEU A 246 -16.22 -30.28 7.73
N HIS A 247 -17.44 -30.24 7.20
CA HIS A 247 -18.44 -31.27 7.45
C HIS A 247 -17.98 -32.65 6.95
N LYS A 248 -17.44 -32.72 5.72
CA LYS A 248 -16.89 -33.95 5.15
C LYS A 248 -15.71 -34.50 5.96
N ARG A 249 -14.81 -33.63 6.44
CA ARG A 249 -13.70 -34.01 7.34
C ARG A 249 -14.23 -34.65 8.62
N ASN A 250 -15.23 -34.03 9.25
CA ASN A 250 -15.81 -34.54 10.49
C ASN A 250 -16.50 -35.89 10.29
N GLN A 251 -17.24 -36.08 9.20
CA GLN A 251 -17.83 -37.38 8.83
C GLN A 251 -16.77 -38.48 8.67
N LEU A 252 -15.66 -38.18 7.98
CA LEU A 252 -14.56 -39.16 7.81
C LEU A 252 -13.91 -39.51 9.16
N MET A 253 -13.76 -38.53 10.05
CA MET A 253 -13.22 -38.76 11.38
C MET A 253 -14.15 -39.66 12.22
N GLU A 254 -15.46 -39.44 12.18
CA GLU A 254 -16.44 -40.31 12.84
C GLU A 254 -16.39 -41.74 12.30
N GLN A 255 -16.32 -41.90 10.98
CA GLN A 255 -16.16 -43.21 10.34
C GLN A 255 -14.89 -43.91 10.83
N TYR A 256 -13.77 -43.20 10.86
CA TYR A 256 -12.49 -43.72 11.36
C TYR A 256 -12.60 -44.17 12.83
N LEU A 257 -13.14 -43.32 13.71
CA LEU A 257 -13.32 -43.64 15.12
C LEU A 257 -14.24 -44.85 15.31
N SER A 258 -15.31 -44.95 14.53
CA SER A 258 -16.23 -46.09 14.56
C SER A 258 -15.54 -47.39 14.15
N ALA A 259 -14.69 -47.34 13.10
CA ALA A 259 -13.92 -48.49 12.64
C ALA A 259 -12.86 -48.91 13.67
N LYS A 260 -12.21 -47.95 14.33
CA LYS A 260 -11.24 -48.19 15.40
C LYS A 260 -11.90 -48.86 16.62
N ARG A 261 -13.08 -48.38 17.04
CA ARG A 261 -13.86 -48.99 18.14
C ARG A 261 -14.28 -50.43 17.85
N ARG A 262 -14.48 -50.81 16.59
CA ARG A 262 -14.82 -52.20 16.20
C ARG A 262 -13.65 -53.16 16.19
N ARG A 263 -12.40 -52.67 16.21
CA ARG A 263 -11.19 -53.51 16.20
C ARG A 263 -10.66 -53.83 17.59
N ASN A 264 -11.07 -53.06 18.60
CA ASN A 264 -10.76 -53.30 20.01
C ASN A 264 -11.88 -54.13 20.64
#